data_AF-A0A559J4S5-F1
#
_entry.id   AF-A0A559J4S5-F1
#
_cell.length_a   1.000
_cell.length_b   1.000
_cell.length_c   1.000
_cell.angle_alpha   90.00
_cell.angle_beta   90.00
_cell.angle_gamma   90.00
#
_symmetry.space_group_name_H-M   'P 1'
#
loop_
_entity.id
_entity.type
_entity.pdbx_description
1 polymer ?
#
loop_
_entity_poly.entity_id
_entity_poly.type
_entity_poly.pdbx_seq_one_letter_code
_entity_poly.pdbx_strand_id
1 'polypeptide(L)'
;MELMRLDDVVDLSDRGLVLIASYTESATHHITKLNKLVGSKIAVSSVNGSFFEFVVKDISVSFSISNSPLIGINIQERVKVEKIKKGSIIHLNANFSDGNSTE
;
A
#
# COMPACT_ATOMS: atom_id res chain seq x y z
N MET A 1 -0.84 -7.78 -11.38
CA MET A 1 -1.47 -6.74 -10.52
C MET A 1 -1.26 -7.19 -9.10
N GLU A 2 -0.51 -6.44 -8.30
CA GLU A 2 -0.31 -6.79 -6.89
C GLU A 2 -1.46 -6.26 -6.05
N LEU A 3 -1.97 -7.14 -5.18
CA LEU A 3 -3.06 -6.84 -4.27
C LEU A 3 -2.56 -6.93 -2.84
N MET A 4 -2.90 -5.92 -2.04
CA MET A 4 -2.67 -5.93 -0.60
C MET A 4 -4.01 -5.78 0.12
N ARG A 5 -4.13 -6.44 1.26
CA ARG A 5 -5.26 -6.25 2.16
C ARG A 5 -4.90 -5.18 3.18
N LEU A 6 -5.78 -4.18 3.30
CA LEU A 6 -5.67 -3.18 4.34
C LEU A 6 -6.01 -3.79 5.70
N ASP A 7 -5.06 -3.76 6.62
CA ASP A 7 -5.21 -4.25 7.98
C ASP A 7 -5.57 -3.14 8.96
N ASP A 8 -5.07 -1.92 8.73
CA ASP A 8 -5.37 -0.75 9.56
C ASP A 8 -5.13 0.59 8.83
N VAL A 9 -5.62 1.68 9.42
CA VAL A 9 -5.39 3.06 8.95
C VAL A 9 -5.04 3.94 10.14
N VAL A 10 -3.87 4.57 10.09
CA VAL A 10 -3.34 5.40 11.17
C VAL A 10 -3.22 6.84 10.69
N ASP A 11 -3.81 7.78 11.42
CA ASP A 11 -3.58 9.22 11.21
C ASP A 11 -2.45 9.69 12.11
N LEU A 12 -1.31 10.00 11.50
CA LEU A 12 -0.14 10.54 12.19
C LEU A 12 -0.11 12.05 12.00
N SER A 13 -0.13 12.80 13.11
CA SER A 13 -0.28 14.25 13.12
C SER A 13 0.75 14.99 12.25
N ASP A 14 1.96 14.45 12.16
CA ASP A 14 3.12 14.99 11.44
C ASP A 14 3.34 14.37 10.05
N ARG A 15 2.89 13.12 9.84
CA ARG A 15 3.20 12.36 8.62
C ARG A 15 2.05 12.25 7.63
N GLY A 16 0.80 12.38 8.10
CA GLY A 16 -0.40 12.18 7.31
C GLY A 16 -1.05 10.82 7.59
N LEU A 17 -1.90 10.40 6.66
CA LEU A 17 -2.62 9.14 6.78
C LEU A 17 -1.74 7.99 6.27
N VAL A 18 -1.57 6.96 7.09
CA VAL A 18 -0.80 5.76 6.76
C VAL A 18 -1.73 4.56 6.66
N LEU A 19 -1.71 3.91 5.50
CA LEU A 19 -2.42 2.66 5.25
C LEU A 19 -1.49 1.50 5.63
N ILE A 20 -1.89 0.70 6.62
CA ILE A 20 -1.16 -0.50 7.03
C ILE A 20 -1.77 -1.68 6.29
N ALA A 21 -0.95 -2.40 5.53
CA ALA A 21 -1.40 -3.48 4.68
C ALA A 21 -0.47 -4.69 4.69
N SER A 22 -1.04 -5.84 4.37
CA SER A 22 -0.33 -7.11 4.15
C SER A 22 -0.63 -7.63 2.74
N TYR A 23 0.31 -8.38 2.17
CA TYR A 23 0.08 -9.05 0.89
C TYR A 23 -1.01 -10.11 1.01
N THR A 24 -1.92 -10.18 0.02
CA THR A 24 -2.95 -11.22 -0.03
C THR A 24 -2.43 -12.58 -0.48
N GLU A 25 -1.29 -12.60 -1.18
CA GLU A 25 -0.65 -13.80 -1.70
C GLU A 25 0.79 -13.93 -1.19
N SER A 26 1.31 -15.16 -1.18
CA SER A 26 2.69 -15.49 -0.76
C SER A 26 3.78 -14.86 -1.65
N ALA A 27 3.40 -14.14 -2.70
CA ALA A 27 4.33 -13.49 -3.61
C ALA A 27 4.87 -12.19 -3.00
N THR A 28 5.81 -12.30 -2.06
CA THR A 28 6.59 -11.18 -1.51
C THR A 28 7.70 -10.70 -2.45
N HIS A 29 7.70 -11.17 -3.71
CA HIS A 29 8.83 -11.11 -4.64
C HIS A 29 9.23 -9.69 -5.06
N HIS A 30 8.40 -8.69 -4.76
CA HIS A 30 8.65 -7.30 -5.12
C HIS A 30 8.61 -6.33 -3.93
N ILE A 31 8.72 -6.83 -2.70
CA ILE A 31 8.76 -5.95 -1.52
C ILE A 31 9.88 -4.91 -1.59
N THR A 32 11.02 -5.29 -2.17
CA THR A 32 12.18 -4.41 -2.42
C THR A 32 11.92 -3.34 -3.48
N LYS A 33 10.91 -3.53 -4.34
CA LYS A 33 10.52 -2.61 -5.40
C LYS A 33 9.41 -1.65 -4.98
N LEU A 34 8.79 -1.84 -3.80
CA LEU A 34 7.69 -1.00 -3.33
C LEU A 34 8.04 0.48 -3.28
N ASN A 35 9.28 0.85 -2.95
CA ASN A 35 9.73 2.26 -2.96
C ASN A 35 9.55 2.95 -4.33
N LYS A 36 9.44 2.21 -5.44
CA LYS A 36 9.14 2.78 -6.77
C LYS A 36 7.72 3.35 -6.87
N LEU A 37 6.84 3.01 -5.94
CA LEU A 37 5.47 3.56 -5.89
C LEU A 37 5.44 4.99 -5.35
N VAL A 38 6.50 5.50 -4.71
CA VAL A 38 6.52 6.88 -4.22
C VAL A 38 6.29 7.87 -5.37
N GLY A 39 5.35 8.79 -5.20
CA GLY A 39 4.87 9.70 -6.23
C GLY A 39 3.84 9.11 -7.20
N SER A 40 3.60 7.79 -7.16
CA SER A 40 2.61 7.11 -8.00
C SER A 40 1.22 7.10 -7.34
N LYS A 41 0.20 6.84 -8.15
CA LYS A 41 -1.17 6.62 -7.66
C LYS A 41 -1.41 5.15 -7.30
N ILE A 42 -2.10 4.94 -6.20
CA ILE A 42 -2.70 3.66 -5.83
C ILE A 42 -4.22 3.78 -5.74
N ALA A 43 -4.89 2.66 -5.93
CA ALA A 43 -6.34 2.56 -5.81
C ALA A 43 -6.72 1.74 -4.59
N VAL A 44 -7.77 2.14 -3.87
CA VAL A 44 -8.30 1.42 -2.71
C VAL A 44 -9.77 1.16 -2.90
N SER A 45 -10.15 -0.13 -3.00
CA SER A 45 -11.54 -0.56 -3.02
C SER A 45 -11.97 -0.97 -1.63
N SER A 46 -12.90 -0.21 -1.05
CA SER A 46 -13.43 -0.45 0.29
C SER A 46 -14.52 -1.51 0.30
N VAL A 47 -14.66 -2.19 1.43
CA VAL A 47 -15.67 -3.25 1.65
C VAL A 47 -17.11 -2.75 1.52
N ASN A 48 -17.34 -1.44 1.61
CA ASN A 48 -18.64 -0.81 1.41
C ASN A 48 -18.93 -0.42 -0.05
N GLY A 49 -18.08 -0.83 -1.00
CA GLY A 49 -18.21 -0.51 -2.42
C GLY A 49 -17.67 0.87 -2.82
N SER A 50 -17.12 1.65 -1.89
CA SER A 50 -16.46 2.92 -2.21
C SER A 50 -15.08 2.68 -2.83
N PHE A 51 -14.67 3.56 -3.73
CA PHE A 51 -13.36 3.52 -4.38
C PHE A 51 -12.63 4.85 -4.18
N PHE A 52 -11.32 4.76 -3.91
CA PHE A 52 -10.47 5.90 -3.66
C PHE A 52 -9.18 5.79 -4.47
N GLU A 53 -8.67 6.91 -4.95
CA GLU A 53 -7.31 7.03 -5.48
C GLU A 53 -6.47 7.91 -4.57
N PHE A 54 -5.23 7.50 -4.33
CA PHE A 54 -4.30 8.23 -3.47
C PHE A 54 -2.92 8.32 -4.12
N VAL A 55 -2.25 9.45 -3.93
CA VAL A 55 -0.83 9.59 -4.26
C VAL A 55 0.01 9.08 -3.09
N VAL A 56 0.95 8.19 -3.38
CA VAL A 56 1.88 7.66 -2.37
C VAL A 56 2.95 8.69 -2.08
N LYS A 57 3.03 9.11 -0.82
CA LYS A 57 4.05 10.04 -0.31
C LYS A 57 5.32 9.32 0.13
N ASP A 58 5.17 8.18 0.79
CA ASP A 58 6.28 7.40 1.33
C ASP A 58 5.86 5.95 1.60
N ILE A 59 6.82 5.04 1.67
CA ILE A 59 6.60 3.63 1.98
C ILE A 59 7.55 3.16 3.06
N SER A 60 7.00 2.44 4.02
CA SER A 60 7.74 1.74 5.06
C SER A 60 7.44 0.25 5.01
N VAL A 61 8.46 -0.56 5.25
CA VAL A 61 8.34 -2.01 5.34
C VAL A 61 8.85 -2.43 6.71
N SER A 62 8.04 -3.18 7.44
CA SER A 62 8.41 -3.85 8.68
C SER A 62 8.03 -5.32 8.59
N PHE A 63 8.44 -6.12 9.57
CA PHE A 63 8.12 -7.54 9.63
C PHE A 63 7.47 -7.84 10.97
N SER A 64 6.40 -8.62 10.93
CA SER A 64 5.76 -9.15 12.13
C SER A 64 6.68 -10.15 12.85
N ILE A 65 6.28 -10.55 14.06
CA ILE A 65 6.94 -11.64 14.80
C ILE A 65 6.92 -12.97 14.05
N SER A 66 5.95 -13.18 13.14
CA SER A 66 5.86 -14.35 12.27
C SER A 66 6.69 -14.18 10.98
N ASN A 67 7.55 -13.17 10.93
CA ASN A 67 8.36 -12.79 9.77
C ASN A 67 7.52 -12.50 8.51
N SER A 68 6.29 -12.04 8.70
CA SER A 68 5.39 -11.66 7.61
C SER A 68 5.52 -10.16 7.34
N PRO A 69 5.65 -9.71 6.08
CA PRO A 69 5.83 -8.31 5.79
C PRO A 69 4.58 -7.49 6.10
N LEU A 70 4.80 -6.34 6.71
CA LEU A 70 3.81 -5.30 6.98
C LEU A 70 4.25 -4.03 6.25
N ILE A 71 3.37 -3.54 5.37
CA ILE A 71 3.63 -2.40 4.51
C ILE A 71 2.84 -1.21 5.04
N GLY A 72 3.54 -0.14 5.40
CA GLY A 72 2.95 1.16 5.72
C GLY A 72 3.06 2.09 4.52
N ILE A 73 1.93 2.44 3.91
CA ILE A 73 1.86 3.34 2.75
C ILE A 73 1.35 4.70 3.25
N ASN A 74 2.21 5.70 3.25
CA ASN A 74 1.83 7.07 3.55
C ASN A 74 1.19 7.71 2.31
N ILE A 75 -0.01 8.24 2.44
CA ILE A 75 -0.73 8.90 1.34
C ILE A 75 -0.72 10.42 1.50
N GLN A 76 -0.73 11.12 0.36
CA GLN A 76 -0.71 12.58 0.34
C GLN A 76 -2.06 13.18 0.79
N GLU A 77 -3.16 12.54 0.42
CA GLU A 77 -4.50 13.04 0.67
C GLU A 77 -4.94 12.81 2.12
N ARG A 78 -5.49 13.84 2.75
CA ARG A 78 -6.22 13.70 4.01
C ARG A 78 -7.67 13.36 3.74
N VAL A 79 -8.02 12.12 4.01
CA VAL A 79 -9.41 11.63 4.02
C VAL A 79 -9.78 11.18 5.43
N LYS A 80 -11.06 11.30 5.77
CA LYS A 80 -11.57 10.80 7.06
C LYS A 80 -11.28 9.30 7.15
N VAL A 81 -10.53 8.89 8.17
CA VAL A 81 -10.14 7.49 8.45
C VAL A 81 -11.35 6.54 8.35
N GLU A 82 -12.50 6.96 8.87
CA GLU A 82 -13.78 6.23 8.86
C GLU A 82 -14.27 5.77 7.48
N LYS A 83 -13.82 6.44 6.41
CA LYS A 83 -14.19 6.12 5.03
C LYS A 83 -13.40 4.92 4.47
N ILE A 84 -12.21 4.66 5.01
CA ILE A 84 -11.34 3.56 4.59
C ILE A 84 -11.40 2.48 5.67
N LYS A 85 -12.04 1.36 5.35
CA LYS A 85 -12.29 0.30 6.34
C LYS A 85 -11.26 -0.82 6.23
N LYS A 86 -10.89 -1.40 7.37
CA LYS A 86 -10.15 -2.66 7.41
C LYS A 86 -10.79 -3.71 6.50
N GLY A 87 -9.96 -4.48 5.81
CA GLY A 87 -10.38 -5.45 4.79
C GLY A 87 -10.54 -4.87 3.39
N SER A 88 -10.38 -3.55 3.22
CA SER A 88 -10.26 -2.94 1.89
C SER A 88 -9.09 -3.54 1.11
N ILE A 89 -9.19 -3.56 -0.22
CA ILE A 89 -8.13 -4.04 -1.10
C ILE A 89 -7.41 -2.84 -1.71
N ILE A 90 -6.09 -2.84 -1.58
CA ILE A 90 -5.20 -1.88 -2.23
C ILE A 90 -4.72 -2.50 -3.53
N HIS A 91 -4.93 -1.77 -4.60
CA HIS A 91 -4.59 -2.12 -5.97
C HIS A 91 -3.34 -1.35 -6.35
N LEU A 92 -2.22 -2.06 -6.46
CA LEU A 92 -0.96 -1.45 -6.87
C LEU A 92 -0.88 -1.46 -8.40
N ASN A 93 -0.87 -0.26 -8.99
CA ASN A 93 -0.61 -0.09 -10.41
C ASN A 93 0.91 -0.05 -10.67
N ALA A 94 1.62 -1.07 -10.23
CA ALA A 94 3.04 -1.21 -10.47
C ALA A 94 3.28 -2.27 -11.55
N ASN A 95 3.79 -1.82 -12.70
CA ASN A 95 4.55 -2.69 -13.57
C ASN A 95 5.94 -2.87 -12.94
N PHE A 96 6.07 -3.86 -12.05
CA PHE A 96 7.36 -4.28 -11.53
C PHE A 96 8.17 -5.11 -12.54
N SER A 97 7.99 -4.85 -13.85
CA SER A 97 8.79 -5.49 -14.90
C SER A 97 10.25 -5.25 -14.59
N ASP A 98 10.98 -6.33 -14.39
CA ASP A 98 12.43 -6.30 -14.37
C ASP A 98 12.85 -5.78 -15.74
N GLY A 99 13.26 -4.51 -15.78
CA GLY A 99 14.05 -3.98 -16.87
C GLY A 99 15.38 -4.72 -16.85
N ASN A 100 15.38 -5.94 -17.37
CA ASN A 100 16.61 -6.59 -17.80
C ASN A 100 16.96 -5.93 -19.14
N SER A 101 17.48 -4.70 -19.07
CA SER A 101 18.33 -4.18 -20.12
C SER A 101 19.63 -4.95 -20.01
N THR A 102 19.66 -6.14 -20.63
CA THR A 102 20.90 -6.75 -21.07
C THR A 102 21.53 -5.79 -22.07
N GLU A 103 22.50 -5.00 -21.59
CA GLU A 103 23.66 -4.62 -22.39
C GLU A 103 24.70 -5.75 -22.31
#